data_AF-A0A481S1H4-F1
#
_entry.id   AF-A0A481S1H4-F1
#
_cell.length_a   1.000
_cell.length_b   1.000
_cell.length_c   1.000
_cell.angle_alpha   90.00
_cell.angle_beta   90.00
_cell.angle_gamma   90.00
#
_symmetry.space_group_name_H-M   'P 1'
#
loop_
_entity.id
_entity.type
_entity.pdbx_description
1 polymer ?
#
loop_
_entity_poly.entity_id
_entity_poly.type
_entity_poly.pdbx_seq_one_letter_code
_entity_poly.pdbx_strand_id
1 'polypeptide(L)' 'APFVVSYRAYSADACVPAGDGRPLSCPAGTDRWMNRQLDDAERGTVAWAKRDYMRYNYCDDGWRFPQGFPAECSRG' A
#
# COMPACT_ATOMS: atom_id res chain seq x y z
N ALA A 1 0.75 -17.80 27.46
CA ALA A 1 -0.47 -18.12 26.69
C ALA A 1 -1.69 -17.61 27.47
N PRO A 2 -2.73 -17.12 26.78
CA PRO A 2 -2.85 -17.01 25.32
C PRO A 2 -2.13 -15.77 24.76
N PHE A 3 -1.89 -15.77 23.45
CA PHE A 3 -1.61 -14.54 22.71
C PHE A 3 -2.94 -14.03 22.16
N VAL A 4 -3.30 -12.79 22.51
CA VAL A 4 -4.58 -12.17 22.14
C VAL A 4 -4.29 -10.90 21.36
N VAL A 5 -4.98 -10.71 20.24
CA VAL A 5 -4.94 -9.48 19.44
C VAL A 5 -6.35 -8.89 19.39
N SER A 6 -6.45 -7.57 19.48
CA SER A 6 -7.71 -6.84 19.40
C SER A 6 -7.70 -5.88 18.21
N TYR A 7 -8.86 -5.76 17.56
CA TYR A 7 -9.09 -4.90 16.41
C TYR A 7 -10.32 -4.03 16.70
N ARG A 8 -10.33 -2.78 16.20
CA ARG A 8 -11.44 -1.83 16.39
C ARG A 8 -11.51 -0.85 15.21
N ALA A 9 -12.60 -0.09 15.13
CA ALA A 9 -12.80 0.96 14.14
C ALA A 9 -12.68 0.50 12.68
N TYR A 10 -13.39 -0.57 12.32
CA TYR A 10 -13.45 -1.06 10.95
C TYR A 10 -14.06 -0.02 10.01
N SER A 11 -13.34 0.31 8.94
CA SER A 11 -13.78 1.22 7.88
C SER A 11 -13.24 0.70 6.56
N ALA A 12 -14.07 0.69 5.50
CA ALA A 12 -13.69 0.26 4.17
C ALA A 12 -14.20 1.25 3.13
N ASP A 13 -13.31 1.75 2.28
CA ASP A 13 -13.61 2.53 1.07
C ASP A 13 -13.00 1.74 -0.10
N ALA A 14 -13.84 0.99 -0.81
CA ALA A 14 -13.39 0.00 -1.80
C ALA A 14 -14.38 -0.11 -2.96
N CYS A 15 -13.85 -0.48 -4.12
CA CYS A 15 -14.66 -0.80 -5.30
C CYS A 15 -15.02 -2.28 -5.26
N VAL A 16 -16.30 -2.60 -5.36
CA VAL A 16 -16.81 -3.97 -5.24
C VAL A 16 -17.40 -4.42 -6.57
N PRO A 17 -17.27 -5.69 -6.93
CA PRO A 17 -17.88 -6.19 -8.15
C PRO A 17 -19.41 -6.19 -7.99
N ALA A 18 -20.14 -5.94 -9.08
CA ALA A 18 -21.60 -5.93 -9.08
C ALA A 18 -22.22 -7.36 -9.05
N GLY A 19 -21.59 -8.28 -8.32
CA GLY A 19 -21.92 -9.71 -8.25
C GLY A 19 -20.71 -10.63 -8.48
N ASP A 20 -20.86 -11.89 -8.10
CA ASP A 20 -19.79 -12.90 -8.19
C ASP A 20 -19.31 -13.09 -9.64
N GLY A 21 -17.99 -13.17 -9.82
CA GLY A 21 -17.35 -13.33 -11.13
C GLY A 21 -17.38 -12.08 -12.02
N ARG A 22 -17.89 -10.95 -11.54
CA ARG A 22 -17.86 -9.69 -12.29
C ARG A 22 -16.59 -8.88 -12.01
N PRO A 23 -16.17 -8.01 -12.94
CA PRO A 23 -15.07 -7.07 -12.69
C PRO A 23 -15.37 -6.13 -11.52
N LEU A 24 -14.31 -5.67 -10.85
CA LEU A 24 -14.40 -4.60 -9.86
C LEU A 24 -15.00 -3.35 -10.51
N SER A 25 -15.94 -2.71 -9.82
CA SER A 25 -16.59 -1.49 -10.27
C SER A 25 -16.68 -0.50 -9.11
N CYS A 26 -16.34 0.75 -9.39
CA CYS A 26 -16.53 1.86 -8.47
C CYS A 26 -17.73 2.67 -8.95
N PRO A 27 -18.70 3.01 -8.08
CA PRO A 27 -19.63 4.08 -8.39
C PRO A 27 -18.90 5.35 -8.83
N ALA A 28 -19.51 6.11 -9.74
CA ALA A 28 -18.88 7.33 -10.25
C ALA A 28 -18.56 8.30 -9.11
N GLY A 29 -17.29 8.73 -9.04
CA GLY A 29 -16.82 9.68 -8.02
C GLY A 29 -16.45 9.08 -6.66
N THR A 30 -16.48 7.74 -6.51
CA THR A 30 -16.09 7.09 -5.24
C THR A 30 -14.67 6.51 -5.25
N ASP A 31 -13.97 6.55 -6.39
CA ASP A 31 -12.61 6.04 -6.58
C ASP A 31 -11.51 7.08 -6.30
N ARG A 32 -11.85 8.19 -5.65
CA ARG A 32 -10.94 9.32 -5.34
C ARG A 32 -9.61 8.88 -4.70
N TRP A 33 -9.64 7.84 -3.88
CA TRP A 33 -8.47 7.34 -3.16
C TRP A 33 -7.47 6.62 -4.08
N MET A 34 -7.95 6.03 -5.19
CA MET A 34 -7.11 5.35 -6.18
C MET A 34 -6.24 6.34 -6.98
N ASN A 35 -6.76 7.54 -7.20
CA ASN A 35 -6.10 8.59 -7.98
C ASN A 35 -5.29 9.55 -7.09
N ARG A 36 -5.26 9.30 -5.78
CA ARG A 36 -4.54 10.14 -4.82
C ARG A 36 -3.04 9.96 -4.96
N GLN A 37 -2.31 11.06 -4.99
CA GLN A 37 -0.86 11.09 -4.85
C GLN A 37 -0.48 11.75 -3.52
N LEU A 38 0.65 11.34 -2.96
CA LEU A 38 1.20 11.99 -1.78
C LEU A 38 1.64 13.41 -2.14
N ASP A 39 1.47 14.35 -1.23
CA ASP A 39 2.14 15.66 -1.34
C ASP A 39 3.58 15.60 -0.81
N ASP A 40 4.30 16.73 -0.83
CA ASP A 40 5.69 16.81 -0.37
C ASP A 40 5.85 16.52 1.13
N ALA A 41 4.92 16.99 1.95
CA ALA A 41 4.96 16.77 3.40
C ALA A 41 4.72 15.31 3.75
N GLU A 42 3.80 14.67 3.03
CA GLU A 42 3.49 13.25 3.17
C GLU A 42 4.64 12.37 2.69
N ARG A 43 5.27 12.71 1.57
CA ARG A 43 6.52 12.06 1.13
C ARG A 43 7.61 12.17 2.21
N GLY A 44 7.77 13.35 2.82
CA GLY A 44 8.71 13.54 3.92
C GLY A 44 8.42 12.64 5.12
N THR A 45 7.14 12.46 5.46
CA THR A 45 6.70 11.57 6.54
C THR A 45 7.04 10.10 6.25
N VAL A 46 6.79 9.63 5.02
CA VAL A 46 7.15 8.27 4.60
C VAL A 46 8.67 8.08 4.62
N ALA A 47 9.44 9.06 4.14
CA ALA A 47 10.90 9.00 4.15
C ALA A 47 11.47 8.92 5.58
N TRP A 48 10.93 9.70 6.50
CA TRP A 48 11.26 9.64 7.93
C TRP A 48 10.98 8.25 8.52
N ALA A 49 9.79 7.71 8.31
CA ALA A 49 9.41 6.40 8.83
C ALA A 49 10.31 5.28 8.26
N LYS A 50 10.61 5.33 6.95
CA LYS A 50 11.53 4.40 6.29
C LYS A 50 12.93 4.46 6.90
N ARG A 51 13.46 5.65 7.15
CA ARG A 51 14.81 5.82 7.71
C ARG A 51 14.91 5.28 9.14
N ASP A 52 13.91 5.55 9.97
CA ASP A 52 14.04 5.36 11.42
C ASP A 52 13.50 4.02 11.91
N TYR A 53 12.57 3.37 11.19
CA TYR A 53 11.87 2.17 11.67
C TYR A 53 11.85 0.98 10.70
N MET A 54 12.21 1.15 9.43
CA MET A 54 12.17 0.06 8.45
C MET A 54 13.35 -0.90 8.65
N ARG A 55 13.05 -2.16 8.96
CA ARG A 55 14.09 -3.20 9.12
C ARG A 55 14.38 -3.98 7.84
N TYR A 56 13.43 -4.03 6.92
CA TYR A 56 13.56 -4.78 5.66
C TYR A 56 12.81 -4.05 4.55
N ASN A 57 13.45 -3.98 3.38
CA ASN A 57 12.88 -3.44 2.14
C ASN A 57 13.25 -4.37 0.99
N TYR A 58 12.24 -4.94 0.32
CA TYR A 58 12.49 -5.86 -0.80
C TYR A 58 13.13 -5.17 -2.01
N CYS A 59 12.89 -3.86 -2.19
CA CYS A 59 13.50 -3.07 -3.25
C CYS A 59 15.01 -2.86 -3.06
N ASP A 60 15.54 -3.14 -1.86
CA ASP A 60 16.97 -3.05 -1.55
C ASP A 60 17.60 -4.46 -1.40
N ASP A 61 16.80 -5.52 -1.56
CA ASP A 61 17.23 -6.91 -1.38
C ASP A 61 17.78 -7.49 -2.69
N GLY A 62 19.05 -7.18 -2.96
CA GLY A 62 19.74 -7.66 -4.16
C GLY A 62 19.93 -9.18 -4.22
N TRP A 63 19.88 -9.89 -3.08
CA TRP A 63 19.93 -11.35 -3.05
C TRP A 63 18.63 -11.96 -3.59
N ARG A 64 17.50 -11.34 -3.25
CA ARG A 64 16.19 -11.76 -3.73
C ARG A 64 15.98 -11.41 -5.21
N PHE A 65 16.57 -10.32 -5.69
CA PHE A 65 16.41 -9.83 -7.06
C PHE A 65 17.75 -9.73 -7.83
N PRO A 66 18.44 -10.87 -8.06
CA PRO A 66 19.75 -10.87 -8.69
C PRO A 66 19.73 -10.45 -10.17
N GLN A 67 18.55 -10.44 -10.80
CA GLN A 67 18.35 -10.08 -12.21
C GLN A 67 17.83 -8.63 -12.38
N GLY A 68 17.81 -7.86 -11.29
CA GLY A 68 17.26 -6.51 -11.27
C GLY A 68 15.96 -6.42 -10.49
N PHE A 69 15.68 -5.21 -9.99
CA PHE A 69 14.54 -4.95 -9.12
C PHE A 69 13.23 -4.81 -9.90
N PRO A 70 12.10 -5.09 -9.25
CA PRO A 70 10.78 -4.79 -9.79
C PRO A 70 10.63 -3.31 -10.19
N ALA A 71 9.91 -3.06 -11.29
CA ALA A 71 9.86 -1.74 -11.92
C ALA A 71 9.19 -0.65 -11.05
N GLU A 72 8.38 -1.04 -10.07
CA GLU A 72 7.80 -0.11 -9.10
C GLU A 72 8.82 0.44 -8.10
N CYS A 73 9.95 -0.25 -7.89
CA CYS A 73 10.97 0.20 -6.94
C CYS A 73 11.66 1.50 -7.35
N SER A 74 11.60 1.89 -8.63
CA SER A 74 12.12 3.17 -9.13
C SER A 74 11.08 4.30 -9.14
N ARG A 75 9.84 4.02 -8.75
CA ARG A 75 8.77 5.03 -8.62
C ARG A 75 8.90 5.74 -7.27
N GLY A 76 9.93 6.57 -7.15
CA GLY A 76 10.14 7.51 -6.05
C GLY A 76 9.56 8.88 -6.34
#